data_AF-A0A8S9SS68-F1
#
_entry.id   AF-A0A8S9SS68-F1
#
_cell.length_a   1.000
_cell.length_b   1.000
_cell.length_c   1.000
_cell.angle_alpha   90.00
_cell.angle_beta   90.00
_cell.angle_gamma   90.00
#
_symmetry.space_group_name_H-M   'P 1'
#
loop_
_entity.id
_entity.type
_entity.pdbx_description
1 polymer ?
#
loop_
_entity_poly.entity_id
_entity_poly.type
_entity_poly.pdbx_seq_one_letter_code
_entity_poly.pdbx_strand_id
1 'polypeptide(L)' 'MFDVLAETNPAFAAMWQNVRPTINPDPTLEEQTDLEQQSVHHSAEIFDDINLNN' A
#
# COMPACT_ATOMS: atom_id res chain seq x y z
N MET A 1 1.18 -10.05 2.24
CA MET A 1 1.04 -11.53 2.37
C MET A 1 2.36 -12.25 2.15
N PHE A 2 3.15 -11.89 1.14
CA PHE A 2 4.49 -12.47 0.94
C PHE A 2 5.51 -12.10 2.03
N ASP A 3 5.41 -10.90 2.63
CA ASP A 3 6.30 -10.52 3.75
C ASP A 3 6.15 -11.45 4.96
N VAL A 4 4.91 -11.83 5.31
CA VAL A 4 4.61 -12.79 6.40
C VAL A 4 5.18 -14.19 6.10
N LEU A 5 5.20 -14.60 4.83
CA LEU A 5 5.82 -15.87 4.42
C LEU A 5 7.35 -15.80 4.47
N ALA A 6 7.94 -14.62 4.22
CA ALA A 6 9.37 -14.39 4.36
C ALA A 6 9.83 -14.39 5.82
N GLU A 7 8.99 -13.96 6.75
CA GLU A 7 9.29 -14.01 8.19
C GLU A 7 9.35 -15.44 8.75
N THR A 8 8.61 -16.38 8.15
CA THR A 8 8.47 -17.76 8.65
C THR A 8 9.34 -18.78 7.89
N ASN A 9 9.83 -18.44 6.70
CA ASN A 9 10.66 -19.32 5.88
C ASN A 9 11.94 -18.59 5.41
N PRO A 10 13.12 -18.92 5.98
CA PRO A 10 14.40 -18.28 5.63
C PRO A 10 14.82 -18.47 4.17
N ALA A 11 14.50 -19.62 3.56
CA ALA A 11 14.83 -19.90 2.17
C ALA A 11 13.97 -19.05 1.22
N PHE A 12 12.70 -18.86 1.57
CA PHE A 12 11.82 -17.94 0.87
C PHE A 12 12.23 -16.48 1.10
N ALA A 13 12.65 -16.12 2.31
CA ALA A 13 13.10 -14.77 2.64
C ALA A 13 14.24 -14.28 1.73
N ALA A 14 15.26 -15.12 1.53
CA ALA A 14 16.41 -14.77 0.68
C ALA A 14 15.99 -14.51 -0.78
N MET A 15 15.04 -15.29 -1.31
CA MET A 15 14.49 -15.06 -2.65
C MET A 15 13.62 -13.79 -2.67
N TRP A 16 12.75 -13.64 -1.67
CA TRP A 16 11.82 -12.51 -1.57
C TRP A 16 12.56 -11.18 -1.49
N GLN A 17 13.67 -11.08 -0.75
CA GLN A 17 14.47 -9.85 -0.67
C GLN A 17 15.03 -9.39 -2.03
N ASN A 18 15.32 -10.33 -2.94
CA ASN A 18 15.79 -9.99 -4.28
C ASN A 18 14.66 -9.61 -5.24
N VAL A 19 13.45 -10.13 -5.01
CA VAL A 19 12.31 -9.99 -5.92
C VAL A 19 11.35 -8.88 -5.48
N ARG A 20 11.25 -8.62 -4.17
CA ARG A 20 10.37 -7.61 -3.56
C ARG A 20 10.49 -6.24 -4.22
N PRO A 21 11.69 -5.67 -4.47
CA PRO A 21 11.81 -4.33 -5.06
C PRO A 21 11.25 -4.22 -6.49
N THR A 22 11.19 -5.32 -7.23
CA THR A 22 10.64 -5.35 -8.61
C THR A 22 9.13 -5.53 -8.61
N ILE A 23 8.58 -6.30 -7.66
CA ILE A 23 7.14 -6.57 -7.57
C ILE A 23 6.40 -5.46 -6.82
N ASN A 24 7.03 -4.93 -5.77
CA ASN A 24 6.51 -3.86 -4.95
C ASN A 24 7.64 -2.85 -4.71
N PRO A 25 7.92 -1.97 -5.68
CA PRO A 25 8.88 -0.90 -5.47
C PRO A 25 8.39 -0.03 -4.31
N ASP A 26 9.29 0.35 -3.43
CA ASP A 26 8.96 1.33 -2.40
C ASP A 26 8.57 2.63 -3.11
N PRO A 27 7.37 3.18 -2.87
CA PRO A 27 6.88 4.34 -3.58
C PRO A 27 7.79 5.54 -3.29
N THR A 28 8.08 6.32 -4.32
CA THR A 28 8.80 7.59 -4.18
C THR A 28 8.03 8.55 -3.29
N LEU A 29 8.70 9.57 -2.76
CA LEU A 29 8.06 10.58 -1.90
C LEU A 29 6.87 11.27 -2.60
N GLU A 30 6.98 11.46 -3.92
CA GLU A 30 5.91 12.02 -4.75
C GLU A 30 4.72 11.05 -4.84
N GLU A 31 4.97 9.77 -5.14
CA GLU A 31 3.92 8.75 -5.18
C GLU A 31 3.27 8.55 -3.80
N GLN A 32 4.02 8.65 -2.70
CA GLN A 32 3.46 8.61 -1.35
C GLN A 32 2.54 9.80 -1.09
N THR A 33 2.96 11.00 -1.49
CA THR A 33 2.17 12.22 -1.34
C THR A 33 0.89 12.16 -2.18
N ASP A 34 0.95 11.58 -3.38
CA ASP A 34 -0.20 11.39 -4.25
C ASP A 34 -1.16 10.32 -3.71
N LEU A 35 -0.64 9.23 -3.16
CA LEU A 35 -1.44 8.18 -2.50
C LEU A 35 -2.14 8.71 -1.24
N GLU A 36 -1.45 9.51 -0.43
CA GLU A 36 -2.04 10.18 0.73
C GLU A 36 -3.13 11.17 0.32
N GLN A 37 -2.89 12.00 -0.70
CA GLN A 37 -3.89 12.91 -1.25
C GLN A 37 -5.11 12.16 -1.81
N GLN A 38 -4.89 11.06 -2.54
CA GLN A 38 -5.98 10.23 -3.08
C GLN A 38 -6.78 9.57 -1.95
N SER A 39 -6.11 9.10 -0.89
CA SER A 39 -6.78 8.53 0.28
C SER A 39 -7.63 9.56 1.02
N VAL A 40 -7.13 10.80 1.17
CA VAL A 40 -7.86 11.90 1.81
C VAL A 40 -9.04 12.33 0.95
N HIS A 41 -8.87 12.44 -0.37
CA HIS A 41 -9.94 12.79 -1.30
C HIS A 41 -11.04 11.72 -1.31
N HIS A 42 -10.66 10.45 -1.43
CA HIS A 42 -11.61 9.34 -1.42
C HIS A 42 -12.35 9.22 -0.08
N SER A 43 -11.68 9.56 1.03
CA SER A 43 -12.33 9.65 2.33
C SER A 43 -13.36 10.79 2.37
N ALA A 44 -13.00 11.98 1.86
CA ALA A 44 -13.92 13.12 1.79
C ALA A 44 -15.17 12.84 0.94
N GLU A 45 -15.02 12.19 -0.21
CA GLU A 45 -16.15 11.78 -1.06
C GLU A 45 -17.10 10.81 -0.35
N ILE A 46 -16.58 9.84 0.41
CA ILE A 46 -17.41 8.92 1.21
C ILE A 46 -18.18 9.67 2.31
N PHE A 47 -17.54 10.64 2.97
CA PHE A 47 -18.21 11.42 4.03
C PHE A 47 -19.29 12.35 3.49
N ASP A 48 -19.10 12.93 2.30
CA ASP A 48 -20.12 13.76 1.64
C ASP A 48 -21.33 12.91 1.20
N ASP A 49 -21.11 11.70 0.68
CA ASP A 49 -22.20 10.78 0.25
C ASP A 49 -23.03 10.26 1.44
N ILE A 50 -22.40 10.07 2.60
CA ILE A 50 -23.10 9.73 3.86
C ILE A 50 -23.93 10.91 4.37
N ASN A 51 -23.47 12.14 4.15
CA ASN A 51 -24.13 13.36 4.62
C ASN A 51 -25.29 13.82 3.71
N LEU A 52 -25.42 13.26 2.50
CA LEU A 52 -26.51 13.53 1.55
C LEU A 52 -27.74 12.63 1.75
N ASN A 53 -27.69 11.69 2.69
CA ASN A 53 -28.77 10.71 2.94
C ASN A 53 -29.59 11.00 4.21
N ASN A 54 -29.60 12.25 4.70
CA ASN A 54 -30.40 12.70 5.86
C ASN A 54 -31.35 13.87 5.51
#